data_AF-A0A1Q9TJ53-F1
#
_entry.id   AF-A0A1Q9TJ53-F1
#
_cell.length_a   1.000
_cell.length_b   1.000
_cell.length_c   1.000
_cell.angle_alpha   90.00
_cell.angle_beta   90.00
_cell.angle_gamma   90.00
#
_symmetry.space_group_name_H-M   'P 1'
#
loop_
_entity.id
_entity.type
_entity.pdbx_description
1 polymer ?
#
loop_
_entity_poly.entity_id
_entity_poly.type
_entity_poly.pdbx_seq_one_letter_code
_entity_poly.pdbx_strand_id
1 'polypeptide(L)'
;MAMTAGLLPIPATTALAEPENDGSVEPLVVERVTPDAVDADSTLRISGVVTNTTGDGVEDVTVRMRYSRHPFGDREDLDGFASGDGWQPGASGPDEDVAGSLEPDVGEEFSLSVPVEDSD
;
A
#
# COMPACT_ATOMS: atom_id res chain seq x y z
N MET A 1 -55.81 37.56 16.27
CA MET A 1 -56.79 36.55 15.82
C MET A 1 -56.84 36.64 14.30
N ALA A 2 -56.77 35.61 13.46
CA ALA A 2 -56.37 34.21 13.56
C ALA A 2 -55.87 33.84 12.14
N MET A 3 -54.77 33.08 12.01
CA MET A 3 -54.32 32.54 10.72
C MET A 3 -54.86 31.13 10.56
N THR A 4 -55.60 30.87 9.48
CA THR A 4 -56.06 29.53 9.09
C THR A 4 -55.35 29.13 7.81
N ALA A 5 -54.25 28.38 7.94
CA ALA A 5 -53.65 27.65 6.84
C ALA A 5 -54.14 26.19 6.90
N GLY A 6 -54.90 25.77 5.90
CA GLY A 6 -55.36 24.39 5.76
C GLY A 6 -54.24 23.50 5.22
N LEU A 7 -53.87 22.47 5.97
CA LEU A 7 -53.01 21.37 5.51
C LEU A 7 -53.86 20.44 4.65
N LEU A 8 -53.56 20.37 3.35
CA LEU A 8 -54.11 19.33 2.47
C LEU A 8 -53.30 18.04 2.66
N PRO A 9 -53.94 16.87 2.83
CA PRO A 9 -53.24 15.60 2.95
C PRO A 9 -52.61 15.23 1.60
N ILE A 10 -51.29 15.00 1.61
CA ILE A 10 -50.56 14.46 0.46
C ILE A 10 -50.88 12.97 0.40
N PRO A 11 -51.42 12.42 -0.69
CA PRO A 11 -51.58 10.97 -0.81
C PRO A 11 -50.18 10.34 -0.85
N ALA A 12 -49.86 9.57 0.18
CA ALA A 12 -48.68 8.71 0.20
C ALA A 12 -48.89 7.58 -0.82
N THR A 13 -48.53 7.82 -2.08
CA THR A 13 -48.35 6.74 -3.05
C THR A 13 -47.03 6.06 -2.68
N THR A 14 -47.11 4.90 -2.05
CA THR A 14 -45.96 4.00 -1.93
C THR A 14 -45.77 3.33 -3.28
N ALA A 15 -44.80 3.80 -4.06
CA ALA A 15 -44.29 3.04 -5.19
C ALA A 15 -43.56 1.82 -4.63
N LEU A 16 -44.25 0.68 -4.55
CA LEU A 16 -43.61 -0.62 -4.41
C LEU A 16 -43.06 -0.95 -5.80
N ALA A 17 -41.76 -0.75 -5.99
CA ALA A 17 -41.06 -1.38 -7.10
C ALA A 17 -41.07 -2.89 -6.81
N GLU A 18 -41.87 -3.64 -7.58
CA GLU A 18 -41.74 -5.09 -7.63
C GLU A 18 -40.32 -5.39 -8.14
N PRO A 19 -39.51 -6.20 -7.43
CA PRO A 19 -38.22 -6.60 -7.96
C PRO A 19 -38.50 -7.37 -9.25
N GLU A 20 -38.01 -6.83 -10.37
CA GLU A 20 -38.00 -7.55 -11.62
C GLU A 20 -37.33 -8.90 -11.37
N ASN A 21 -37.96 -9.96 -11.88
CA ASN A 21 -37.54 -11.34 -11.77
C ASN A 21 -36.07 -11.49 -12.19
N ASP A 22 -35.17 -11.33 -11.22
CA ASP A 22 -33.73 -11.50 -11.37
C ASP A 22 -33.52 -12.99 -11.58
N GLY A 23 -33.45 -13.38 -12.85
CA GLY A 23 -33.25 -14.76 -13.26
C GLY A 23 -32.10 -15.31 -12.44
N SER A 24 -32.40 -16.30 -11.59
CA SER A 24 -31.52 -16.83 -10.56
C SER A 24 -30.09 -16.96 -11.08
N VAL A 25 -29.28 -15.93 -10.86
CA VAL A 25 -27.87 -15.97 -11.18
C VAL A 25 -27.28 -17.04 -10.28
N GLU A 26 -26.55 -17.99 -10.87
CA GLU A 26 -25.83 -18.99 -10.10
C GLU A 26 -25.02 -18.26 -9.02
N PRO A 27 -25.07 -18.72 -7.75
CA PRO A 27 -24.37 -18.04 -6.67
C PRO A 27 -22.89 -17.93 -7.04
N LEU A 28 -22.42 -16.68 -7.15
CA LEU A 28 -21.01 -16.37 -7.39
C LEU A 28 -20.18 -16.97 -6.23
N VAL A 29 -19.46 -18.04 -6.53
CA VAL A 29 -18.49 -18.63 -5.60
C VAL A 29 -17.16 -17.93 -5.81
N VAL A 30 -16.78 -17.08 -4.86
CA VAL A 30 -15.45 -16.48 -4.83
C VAL A 30 -14.50 -17.51 -4.23
N GLU A 31 -13.73 -18.20 -5.08
CA GLU A 31 -12.86 -19.30 -4.68
C GLU A 31 -11.58 -18.84 -3.96
N ARG A 32 -11.10 -17.63 -4.25
CA ARG A 32 -9.93 -17.03 -3.59
C ARG A 32 -9.93 -15.51 -3.71
N VAL A 33 -9.59 -14.83 -2.63
CA VAL A 33 -9.31 -13.39 -2.62
C VAL A 33 -7.83 -13.23 -2.28
N THR A 34 -7.04 -12.76 -3.24
CA THR A 34 -5.67 -12.34 -2.98
C THR A 34 -5.64 -10.87 -2.58
N PRO A 35 -4.75 -10.45 -1.67
CA PRO A 35 -3.65 -11.25 -1.09
C PRO A 35 -4.09 -12.15 0.08
N ASP A 36 -3.49 -13.33 0.16
CA ASP A 36 -3.57 -14.21 1.33
C ASP A 36 -2.90 -13.52 2.54
N ALA A 37 -3.46 -13.72 3.74
CA ALA A 37 -2.82 -13.22 4.96
C ALA A 37 -1.46 -13.89 5.13
N VAL A 38 -0.45 -13.10 5.53
CA VAL A 38 0.91 -13.59 5.73
C VAL A 38 0.94 -14.37 7.05
N ASP A 39 1.19 -15.67 6.99
CA ASP A 39 1.36 -16.50 8.20
C ASP A 39 2.68 -16.15 8.91
N ALA A 40 2.78 -16.39 10.22
CA ALA A 40 3.98 -16.10 11.00
C ALA A 40 5.24 -16.80 10.46
N ASP A 41 5.08 -18.00 9.89
CA ASP A 41 6.16 -18.79 9.30
C ASP A 41 6.45 -18.43 7.82
N SER A 42 5.80 -17.40 7.29
CA SER A 42 5.96 -17.01 5.89
C SER A 42 7.26 -16.23 5.67
N THR A 43 7.79 -16.28 4.44
CA THR A 43 8.85 -15.38 3.99
C THR A 43 8.26 -14.23 3.21
N LEU A 44 8.52 -13.00 3.65
CA LEU A 44 8.27 -11.80 2.86
C LEU A 44 9.38 -11.66 1.82
N ARG A 45 9.01 -11.64 0.54
CA ARG A 45 9.93 -11.37 -0.57
C ARG A 45 9.60 -10.03 -1.21
N ILE A 46 10.60 -9.17 -1.33
CA ILE A 46 10.51 -7.87 -1.98
C ILE A 46 11.47 -7.86 -3.16
N SER A 47 10.93 -7.65 -4.35
CA SER A 47 11.72 -7.52 -5.57
C SER A 47 11.41 -6.20 -6.26
N GLY A 48 12.42 -5.58 -6.86
CA GLY A 48 12.27 -4.34 -7.59
C GLY A 48 13.44 -4.08 -8.52
N VAL A 49 13.41 -2.89 -9.13
CA VAL A 49 14.47 -2.40 -10.01
C VAL A 49 14.94 -1.06 -9.48
N VAL A 50 16.26 -0.90 -9.32
CA VAL A 50 16.89 0.40 -9.08
C VAL A 50 17.43 0.90 -10.41
N THR A 51 17.05 2.11 -10.82
CA THR A 51 17.53 2.73 -12.06
C THR A 51 18.24 4.02 -11.74
N ASN A 52 19.48 4.16 -12.23
CA ASN A 52 20.18 5.44 -12.18
C ASN A 52 19.60 6.38 -13.25
N THR A 53 18.91 7.42 -12.81
CA THR A 53 18.30 8.44 -13.68
C THR A 53 19.14 9.73 -13.74
N THR A 54 20.34 9.69 -13.17
CA THR A 54 21.29 10.81 -13.19
C THR A 54 22.18 10.73 -14.43
N GLY A 55 22.90 11.83 -14.72
CA GLY A 55 23.82 11.89 -15.87
C GLY A 55 25.20 11.27 -15.61
N ASP A 56 25.47 10.79 -14.40
CA ASP A 56 26.77 10.30 -13.95
C ASP A 56 26.61 8.89 -13.35
N GLY A 57 27.69 8.11 -13.32
CA GLY A 57 27.71 6.80 -12.67
C GLY A 57 27.56 6.92 -11.15
N VAL A 58 26.79 6.00 -10.54
CA VAL A 58 26.60 5.93 -9.09
C VAL A 58 27.23 4.63 -8.56
N GLU A 59 28.20 4.77 -7.66
CA GLU A 59 28.94 3.66 -7.06
C GLU A 59 28.27 3.16 -5.77
N ASP A 60 28.58 1.92 -5.38
CA ASP A 60 28.23 1.31 -4.09
C ASP A 60 26.72 1.42 -3.75
N VAL A 61 25.89 0.92 -4.67
CA VAL A 61 24.43 0.99 -4.52
C VAL A 61 23.92 -0.18 -3.70
N THR A 62 23.41 0.12 -2.50
CA THR A 62 22.83 -0.86 -1.57
C THR A 62 21.35 -0.55 -1.32
N VAL A 63 20.50 -1.57 -1.31
CA VAL A 63 19.10 -1.48 -0.87
C VAL A 63 18.99 -2.06 0.53
N ARG A 64 18.39 -1.29 1.44
CA ARG A 64 18.22 -1.66 2.85
C ARG A 64 16.76 -1.58 3.21
N MET A 65 16.24 -2.64 3.81
CA MET A 65 14.91 -2.61 4.40
C MET A 65 14.99 -2.31 5.89
N ARG A 66 14.08 -1.46 6.38
CA ARG A 66 13.92 -1.16 7.80
C ARG A 66 12.44 -1.22 8.15
N TYR A 67 12.11 -2.01 9.16
CA TYR A 67 10.75 -2.11 9.68
C TYR A 67 10.48 -0.91 10.59
N SER A 68 9.39 -0.21 10.31
CA SER A 68 8.99 0.96 11.06
C SER A 68 7.48 1.00 11.21
N ARG A 69 7.01 1.19 12.44
CA ARG A 69 5.63 1.59 12.74
C ARG A 69 5.43 3.10 12.66
N HIS A 70 6.51 3.86 12.49
CA HIS A 70 6.49 5.30 12.30
C HIS A 70 6.32 5.63 10.81
N PRO A 71 5.18 6.22 10.42
CA PRO A 71 4.95 6.60 9.03
C PRO A 71 5.74 7.87 8.67
N PHE A 72 6.28 7.93 7.46
CA PHE A 72 6.74 9.18 6.85
C PHE A 72 5.53 9.89 6.25
N GLY A 73 5.21 11.09 6.74
CA GLY A 73 4.04 11.86 6.32
C GLY A 73 4.33 12.80 5.15
N ASP A 74 5.55 13.31 5.09
CA ASP A 74 5.97 14.29 4.10
C ASP A 74 7.44 14.13 3.67
N ARG A 75 7.86 14.99 2.73
CA ARG A 75 9.21 14.93 2.17
C ARG A 75 10.28 15.36 3.18
N GLU A 76 9.92 16.23 4.12
CA GLU A 76 10.83 16.76 5.11
C GLU A 76 11.22 15.66 6.12
N ASP A 77 10.26 14.79 6.48
CA ASP A 77 10.52 13.59 7.27
C ASP A 77 11.56 12.65 6.60
N LEU A 78 11.49 12.50 5.26
CA LEU A 78 12.43 11.67 4.50
C LEU A 78 13.84 12.27 4.45
N ASP A 79 13.94 13.59 4.26
CA ASP A 79 15.24 14.28 4.26
C ASP A 79 15.87 14.26 5.66
N GLY A 80 15.07 14.37 6.72
CA GLY A 80 15.51 14.13 8.10
C GLY A 80 16.02 12.70 8.32
N PHE A 81 15.31 11.69 7.80
CA PHE A 81 15.77 10.31 7.86
C PHE A 81 17.10 10.11 7.13
N ALA A 82 17.24 10.66 5.91
CA ALA A 82 18.44 10.53 5.08
C ALA A 82 19.67 11.23 5.67
N SER A 83 19.48 12.38 6.32
CA SER A 83 20.54 13.13 7.01
C SER A 83 20.94 12.52 8.36
N GLY A 84 20.08 11.70 8.95
CA GLY A 84 20.26 11.15 10.29
C GLY A 84 19.75 12.07 11.41
N ASP A 85 19.29 13.28 11.09
CA ASP A 85 18.75 14.25 12.06
C ASP A 85 17.28 13.97 12.44
N GLY A 86 16.59 13.19 11.60
CA GLY A 86 15.20 12.76 11.82
C GLY A 86 15.09 11.45 12.60
N TRP A 87 13.84 11.00 12.76
CA TRP A 87 13.57 9.71 13.42
C TRP A 87 14.24 8.55 12.69
N GLN A 88 14.87 7.65 13.45
CA GLN A 88 15.55 6.46 12.92
C GLN A 88 14.88 5.18 13.44
N PRO A 89 14.61 4.20 12.56
CA PRO A 89 14.13 2.89 12.98
C PRO A 89 15.14 2.22 13.91
N GLY A 90 14.66 1.74 15.07
CA GLY A 90 15.47 0.95 16.00
C GLY A 90 15.71 -0.50 15.56
N ALA A 91 14.95 -0.97 14.57
CA ALA A 91 15.05 -2.33 14.03
C ALA A 91 15.98 -2.37 12.81
N SER A 92 16.99 -3.22 12.89
CA SER A 92 17.79 -3.62 11.73
C SER A 92 16.99 -4.60 10.89
N GLY A 93 16.87 -4.34 9.59
CA GLY A 93 16.32 -5.28 8.61
C GLY A 93 17.39 -5.75 7.63
N PRO A 94 17.04 -6.62 6.67
CA PRO A 94 17.98 -7.12 5.68
C PRO A 94 18.51 -5.99 4.80
N ASP A 95 19.73 -6.15 4.33
CA ASP A 95 20.37 -5.32 3.31
C ASP A 95 20.95 -6.20 2.21
N GLU A 96 20.95 -5.67 1.00
CA GLU A 96 21.50 -6.32 -0.18
C GLU A 96 22.20 -5.28 -1.05
N ASP A 97 23.45 -5.58 -1.39
CA ASP A 97 24.18 -4.83 -2.39
C ASP A 97 23.56 -5.12 -3.76
N VAL A 98 23.12 -4.06 -4.43
CA VAL A 98 22.51 -4.17 -5.75
C VAL A 98 23.59 -4.12 -6.81
N ALA A 99 24.45 -3.10 -6.76
CA ALA A 99 25.45 -2.88 -7.79
C ALA A 99 26.73 -2.30 -7.19
N GLY A 100 27.89 -2.75 -7.67
CA GLY A 100 29.14 -2.02 -7.43
C GLY A 100 29.15 -0.65 -8.12
N SER A 101 28.52 -0.57 -9.30
CA SER A 101 28.34 0.68 -10.04
C SER A 101 27.13 0.60 -10.97
N LEU A 102 26.34 1.67 -11.01
CA LEU A 102 25.18 1.85 -11.87
C LEU A 102 25.44 3.04 -12.81
N GLU A 103 25.71 2.73 -14.07
CA GLU A 103 25.88 3.73 -15.14
C GLU A 103 24.58 4.51 -15.42
N PRO A 104 24.65 5.70 -16.05
CA PRO A 104 23.47 6.48 -16.44
C PRO A 104 22.45 5.66 -17.24
N ASP A 105 21.17 5.80 -16.88
CA ASP A 105 20.02 5.13 -17.48
C ASP A 105 20.02 3.59 -17.38
N VAL A 106 20.97 3.01 -16.63
CA VAL A 106 21.04 1.57 -16.37
C VAL A 106 20.21 1.23 -15.13
N GLY A 107 19.52 0.10 -15.19
CA GLY A 107 18.77 -0.46 -14.07
C GLY A 107 19.26 -1.85 -13.67
N GLU A 108 19.15 -2.14 -12.39
CA GLU A 108 19.52 -3.43 -11.80
C GLU A 108 18.41 -3.96 -10.89
N GLU A 109 18.17 -5.27 -10.99
CA GLU A 109 17.14 -5.96 -10.21
C GLU A 109 17.68 -6.33 -8.82
N PHE A 110 16.82 -6.22 -7.80
CA PHE A 110 17.14 -6.69 -6.45
C PHE A 110 16.02 -7.59 -5.90
N SER A 111 16.36 -8.46 -4.95
CA SER A 111 15.40 -9.39 -4.34
C SER A 111 15.72 -9.69 -2.88
N LEU A 112 15.20 -8.87 -1.98
CA LEU A 112 15.31 -9.08 -0.53
C LEU A 112 14.28 -10.11 -0.05
N SER A 113 14.71 -11.04 0.80
CA SER A 113 13.83 -12.04 1.43
C SER A 113 14.07 -12.10 2.92
N VAL A 114 12.99 -12.20 3.68
CA VAL A 114 13.05 -12.18 5.16
C VAL A 114 11.90 -12.97 5.77
N PRO A 115 12.17 -13.78 6.80
CA PRO A 115 11.10 -14.41 7.59
C PRO A 115 10.21 -13.36 8.25
N VAL A 116 8.90 -13.58 8.24
CA VAL A 116 7.94 -12.66 8.89
C VAL A 116 8.14 -12.61 10.41
N GLU A 117 8.58 -13.71 11.02
CA GLU A 117 8.98 -13.76 12.44
C GLU A 117 10.11 -12.78 12.80
N ASP A 118 10.95 -12.38 11.84
CA ASP A 118 12.05 -11.43 12.05
C ASP A 118 11.62 -9.96 11.79
N SER A 119 10.34 -9.72 11.51
CA SER A 119 9.76 -8.43 11.09
C SER A 119 8.89 -7.77 12.19
N ASP A 120 9.38 -7.72 13.43
CA ASP A 120 8.62 -7.29 14.65
C ASP A 120 8.46 -5.75 14.82
#